data_AF-A0A1M5YMT0-F1
#
_entry.id   AF-A0A1M5YMT0-F1
#
_cell.length_a   1.000
_cell.length_b   1.000
_cell.length_c   1.000
_cell.angle_alpha   90.00
_cell.angle_beta   90.00
_cell.angle_gamma   90.00
#
_symmetry.space_group_name_H-M   'P 1'
#
loop_
_entity.id
_entity.type
_entity.pdbx_description
1 polymer ?
#
loop_
_entity_poly.entity_id
_entity_poly.type
_entity_poly.pdbx_seq_one_letter_code
_entity_poly.pdbx_strand_id
1 'polypeptide(L)'
;MNIAMDLSQKEELEIRKSIAITNMKRLVIGLTITALMEIFIIIFHDLPGIRSSESAGKWIYISYLILHGIISVLGLYFAVYFRIVTKRELARSISFYENCVYFILGIILLSITLITGLDQFTTGQIVAFGVNIIYSGLVIIIKKPYNNIMYITCFLTFIIEMIVFQKNKDILFSHLMNGAFFFVSAYFLAKFVYNNQVSHLHKNMKLEESNKKLQYLSNYDLLTEIPNRRYFKEQLEKLLMDKHTTCKSYIVVMDIDFFKKINDKYGHPVGDEILKQFAKLVEENITSDDLVARFGGEEFIIFISNMEKENIEERVDSLRKVIEKNEFKVGDTIIKITSSFGISILDGAGELSFEKAYRFADEALYHAKESGRNKIHLIKNYDT
;
A
#
# COMPACT_ATOMS: atom_id res chain seq x y z
N MET A 1 25.58 -14.70 -2.86
CA MET A 1 24.19 -14.43 -3.29
C MET A 1 23.48 -13.66 -2.17
N ASN A 2 23.89 -12.39 -1.99
CA ASN A 2 23.36 -11.49 -0.97
C ASN A 2 22.25 -10.66 -1.61
N ILE A 3 21.00 -11.04 -1.37
CA ILE A 3 19.82 -10.21 -1.63
C ILE A 3 19.67 -9.23 -0.45
N ALA A 4 20.76 -8.55 -0.10
CA ALA A 4 20.76 -7.40 0.78
C ALA A 4 21.05 -6.21 -0.12
N MET A 5 20.06 -5.94 -0.97
CA MET A 5 19.92 -4.73 -1.75
C MET A 5 19.62 -3.64 -0.72
N ASP A 6 20.41 -2.57 -0.74
CA ASP A 6 20.32 -1.43 0.16
C ASP A 6 18.90 -0.83 0.08
N LEU A 7 18.03 -1.24 1.00
CA LEU A 7 16.66 -0.75 1.10
C LEU A 7 16.73 0.64 1.73
N SER A 8 15.95 1.59 1.22
CA SER A 8 15.75 2.81 1.99
C SER A 8 15.14 2.42 3.35
N GLN A 9 15.57 3.06 4.45
CA GLN A 9 15.11 2.72 5.80
C GLN A 9 13.57 2.69 5.93
N LYS A 10 12.88 3.48 5.11
CA LYS A 10 11.42 3.52 5.02
C LYS A 10 10.83 2.23 4.43
N GLU A 11 11.45 1.68 3.39
CA GLU A 11 11.00 0.43 2.77
C GLU A 11 11.19 -0.76 3.70
N GLU A 12 12.33 -0.85 4.37
CA GLU A 12 12.59 -1.90 5.35
C GLU A 12 11.57 -1.87 6.49
N LEU A 13 11.21 -0.68 6.98
CA LEU A 13 10.19 -0.50 8.01
C LEU A 13 8.80 -0.95 7.52
N GLU A 14 8.41 -0.61 6.30
CA GLU A 14 7.12 -1.02 5.72
C GLU A 14 7.04 -2.55 5.52
N ILE A 15 8.12 -3.17 5.03
CA ILE A 15 8.21 -4.64 4.92
C ILE A 15 8.10 -5.27 6.30
N ARG A 16 8.85 -4.76 7.28
CA ARG A 16 8.83 -5.24 8.66
C ARG A 16 7.43 -5.16 9.26
N LYS A 17 6.74 -4.03 9.08
CA LYS A 17 5.37 -3.82 9.52
C LYS A 17 4.39 -4.78 8.85
N SER A 18 4.51 -4.96 7.54
CA SER A 18 3.67 -5.89 6.76
C SER A 18 3.82 -7.34 7.24
N ILE A 19 5.06 -7.77 7.49
CA ILE A 19 5.35 -9.11 8.04
C ILE A 19 4.75 -9.26 9.44
N ALA A 20 4.95 -8.28 10.34
CA ALA A 20 4.42 -8.34 11.70
C ALA A 20 2.88 -8.44 11.73
N ILE A 21 2.19 -7.62 10.92
CA ILE A 21 0.72 -7.69 10.77
C ILE A 21 0.30 -9.06 10.23
N THR A 22 0.99 -9.57 9.21
CA THR A 22 0.66 -10.85 8.58
C THR A 22 0.83 -11.99 9.57
N ASN A 23 1.95 -12.02 10.29
CA ASN A 23 2.21 -13.01 11.33
C ASN A 23 1.20 -12.95 12.46
N MET A 24 0.83 -11.76 12.94
CA MET A 24 -0.16 -11.62 14.00
C MET A 24 -1.52 -12.22 13.59
N LYS A 25 -1.99 -11.92 12.38
CA LYS A 25 -3.24 -12.50 11.84
C LYS A 25 -3.17 -14.01 11.72
N ARG A 26 -2.08 -14.53 11.15
CA ARG A 26 -1.87 -15.98 10.99
C ARG A 26 -1.77 -16.68 12.34
N LEU A 27 -1.08 -16.06 13.31
CA LEU A 27 -0.95 -16.56 14.67
C LEU A 27 -2.32 -16.63 15.34
N VAL A 28 -3.17 -15.59 15.29
CA VAL A 28 -4.52 -15.63 15.87
C VAL A 28 -5.34 -16.81 15.33
N ILE A 29 -5.30 -17.02 14.01
CA ILE A 29 -6.02 -18.14 13.37
C ILE A 29 -5.43 -19.47 13.85
N GLY A 30 -4.11 -19.61 13.80
CA GLY A 30 -3.41 -20.81 14.23
C GLY A 30 -3.64 -21.16 15.70
N LEU A 31 -3.57 -20.17 16.60
CA LEU A 31 -3.84 -20.33 18.03
C LEU A 31 -5.29 -20.72 18.31
N THR A 32 -6.25 -20.15 17.57
CA THR A 32 -7.66 -20.51 17.71
C THR A 32 -7.87 -21.97 17.33
N ILE A 33 -7.34 -22.39 16.18
CA ILE A 33 -7.46 -23.78 15.70
C ILE A 33 -6.76 -24.74 16.66
N THR A 34 -5.52 -24.42 17.05
CA THR A 34 -4.72 -25.24 17.97
C THR A 34 -5.46 -25.42 19.29
N ALA A 35 -5.93 -24.34 19.92
CA ALA A 35 -6.59 -24.44 21.21
C ALA A 35 -7.89 -25.26 21.17
N LEU A 36 -8.66 -25.18 20.07
CA LEU A 36 -9.85 -26.02 19.88
C LEU A 36 -9.48 -27.50 19.72
N MET A 37 -8.41 -27.80 18.97
CA MET A 37 -7.89 -29.16 18.84
C MET A 37 -7.38 -29.70 20.18
N GLU A 38 -6.68 -28.90 20.97
CA GLU A 38 -6.21 -29.31 22.30
C GLU A 38 -7.37 -29.61 23.26
N ILE A 39 -8.44 -28.80 23.24
CA ILE A 39 -9.64 -29.07 24.03
C ILE A 39 -10.28 -30.39 23.62
N PHE A 40 -10.34 -30.65 22.31
CA PHE A 40 -10.85 -31.91 21.79
C PHE A 40 -10.00 -33.10 22.29
N ILE A 41 -8.67 -33.00 22.22
CA ILE A 41 -7.76 -34.04 22.72
C ILE A 41 -7.95 -34.25 24.23
N ILE A 42 -8.06 -33.17 25.03
CA ILE A 42 -8.30 -33.27 26.47
C ILE A 42 -9.59 -34.07 26.77
N ILE A 43 -10.68 -33.77 26.08
CA ILE A 43 -11.99 -34.39 26.33
C ILE A 43 -12.02 -35.86 25.91
N PHE A 44 -11.44 -36.18 24.74
CA PHE A 44 -11.60 -37.50 24.13
C PHE A 44 -10.41 -38.45 24.37
N HIS A 45 -9.26 -37.94 24.78
CA HIS A 45 -8.06 -38.73 25.02
C HIS A 45 -7.58 -38.63 26.47
N ASP A 46 -7.30 -37.42 26.98
CA ASP A 46 -6.62 -37.27 28.28
C ASP A 46 -7.52 -37.65 29.45
N LEU A 47 -8.73 -37.10 29.53
CA LEU A 47 -9.67 -37.39 30.62
C LEU A 47 -10.10 -38.87 30.66
N PRO A 48 -10.44 -39.52 29.52
CA PRO A 48 -10.68 -40.95 29.50
C PRO A 48 -9.46 -41.76 29.93
N GLY A 49 -8.25 -41.40 29.47
CA GLY A 49 -7.01 -42.07 29.84
C GLY A 49 -6.71 -42.01 31.34
N ILE A 50 -6.96 -40.87 32.01
CA ILE A 50 -6.83 -40.76 33.48
C ILE A 50 -7.80 -41.70 34.20
N ARG A 51 -9.02 -41.86 33.69
CA ARG A 51 -10.06 -42.69 34.30
C ARG A 51 -9.79 -44.18 34.14
N SER A 52 -9.27 -44.60 32.98
CA SER A 52 -9.05 -46.01 32.65
C SER A 52 -7.69 -46.56 33.08
N SER A 53 -6.67 -45.71 33.27
CA SER A 53 -5.31 -46.16 33.57
C SER A 53 -5.13 -46.61 35.02
N GLU A 54 -4.30 -47.63 35.22
CA GLU A 54 -3.79 -48.01 36.54
C GLU A 54 -2.91 -46.92 37.16
N SER A 55 -2.73 -46.95 38.48
CA SER A 55 -2.02 -45.90 39.24
C SER A 55 -0.64 -45.54 38.66
N ALA A 56 0.11 -46.53 38.17
CA ALA A 56 1.44 -46.34 37.58
C ALA A 56 1.44 -45.67 36.19
N GLY A 57 0.33 -45.71 35.44
CA GLY A 57 0.20 -45.08 34.12
C GLY A 57 -0.50 -43.72 34.14
N LYS A 58 -1.21 -43.38 35.23
CA LYS A 58 -1.97 -42.13 35.35
C LYS A 58 -1.13 -40.87 35.20
N TRP A 59 0.13 -40.88 35.62
CA TRP A 59 1.01 -39.69 35.55
C TRP A 59 1.23 -39.21 34.10
N ILE A 60 1.22 -40.11 33.13
CA ILE A 60 1.38 -39.78 31.70
C ILE A 60 0.19 -38.93 31.24
N TYR A 61 -1.03 -39.40 31.50
CA TYR A 61 -2.25 -38.70 31.12
C TYR A 61 -2.48 -37.39 31.88
N ILE A 62 -2.01 -37.30 33.13
CA ILE A 62 -1.96 -36.04 33.86
C ILE A 62 -0.98 -35.06 33.19
N SER A 63 0.16 -35.56 32.69
CA SER A 63 1.15 -34.73 31.98
C SER A 63 0.60 -34.22 30.64
N TYR A 64 -0.11 -35.06 29.87
CA TYR A 64 -0.84 -34.62 28.68
C TYR A 64 -1.86 -33.52 29.01
N LEU A 65 -2.70 -33.74 30.02
CA LEU A 65 -3.71 -32.77 30.44
C LEU A 65 -3.09 -31.41 30.79
N ILE A 66 -1.94 -31.40 31.46
CA ILE A 66 -1.22 -30.17 31.79
C ILE A 66 -0.70 -29.49 30.52
N LEU A 67 -0.03 -30.23 29.62
CA LEU A 67 0.58 -29.67 28.41
C LEU A 67 -0.49 -29.15 27.43
N HIS A 68 -1.50 -29.96 27.09
CA HIS A 68 -2.62 -29.54 26.24
C HIS A 68 -3.41 -28.41 26.90
N GLY A 69 -3.60 -28.44 28.23
CA GLY A 69 -4.26 -27.38 28.98
C GLY A 69 -3.51 -26.03 28.88
N ILE A 70 -2.19 -26.05 29.03
CA ILE A 70 -1.33 -24.86 28.86
C ILE A 70 -1.45 -24.32 27.44
N ILE A 71 -1.31 -25.18 26.41
CA ILE A 71 -1.40 -24.76 25.00
C ILE A 71 -2.79 -24.16 24.72
N SER A 72 -3.86 -24.80 25.18
CA SER A 72 -5.23 -24.33 24.97
C SER A 72 -5.51 -22.99 25.63
N VAL A 73 -5.20 -22.85 26.92
CA VAL A 73 -5.46 -21.63 27.69
C VAL A 73 -4.63 -20.46 27.15
N LEU A 74 -3.32 -20.66 26.94
CA LEU A 74 -2.46 -19.61 26.38
C LEU A 74 -2.88 -19.28 24.94
N GLY A 75 -3.22 -20.29 24.14
CA GLY A 75 -3.67 -20.11 22.77
C GLY A 75 -4.93 -19.25 22.68
N LEU A 76 -5.96 -19.56 23.46
CA LEU A 76 -7.18 -18.74 23.50
C LEU A 76 -6.91 -17.34 24.03
N TYR A 77 -6.14 -17.21 25.11
CA TYR A 77 -5.79 -15.90 25.68
C TYR A 77 -5.12 -15.00 24.64
N PHE A 78 -4.06 -15.49 23.99
CA PHE A 78 -3.32 -14.70 23.01
C PHE A 78 -4.10 -14.49 21.70
N ALA A 79 -4.95 -15.45 21.30
CA ALA A 79 -5.84 -15.26 20.16
C ALA A 79 -6.84 -14.12 20.41
N VAL A 80 -7.42 -14.03 21.61
CA VAL A 80 -8.31 -12.92 21.99
C VAL A 80 -7.54 -11.61 22.10
N TYR A 81 -6.39 -11.62 22.79
CA TYR A 81 -5.54 -10.45 22.96
C TYR A 81 -5.18 -9.81 21.61
N PHE A 82 -4.64 -10.57 20.67
CA PHE A 82 -4.23 -10.04 19.36
C PHE A 82 -5.39 -9.69 18.42
N ARG A 83 -6.63 -10.15 18.68
CA ARG A 83 -7.82 -9.65 17.95
C ARG A 83 -8.19 -8.23 18.37
N ILE A 84 -7.90 -7.86 19.61
CA ILE A 84 -8.21 -6.53 20.17
C ILE A 84 -7.13 -5.52 19.77
N VAL A 85 -5.88 -5.98 19.58
CA VAL A 85 -4.76 -5.12 19.16
C VAL A 85 -5.04 -4.47 17.80
N THR A 86 -5.08 -3.14 17.79
CA THR A 86 -5.32 -2.38 16.57
C THR A 86 -4.07 -2.30 15.69
N LYS A 87 -4.26 -2.11 14.38
CA LYS A 87 -3.13 -1.85 13.44
C LYS A 87 -2.29 -0.64 13.89
N ARG A 88 -2.91 0.35 14.54
CA ARG A 88 -2.26 1.58 15.02
C ARG A 88 -1.34 1.31 16.22
N GLU A 89 -1.80 0.51 17.17
CA GLU A 89 -0.98 0.10 18.33
C GLU A 89 0.18 -0.78 17.91
N LEU A 90 -0.07 -1.73 17.00
CA LEU A 90 0.96 -2.58 16.42
C LEU A 90 2.05 -1.75 15.74
N ALA A 91 1.67 -0.72 14.97
CA ALA A 91 2.63 0.15 14.29
C ALA A 91 3.52 0.97 15.23
N ARG A 92 3.06 1.27 16.46
CA ARG A 92 3.84 2.00 17.47
C ARG A 92 4.90 1.13 18.14
N SER A 93 4.64 -0.17 18.27
CA SER A 93 5.50 -1.09 19.03
C SER A 93 5.82 -2.38 18.25
N ILE A 94 6.15 -2.25 16.96
CA ILE A 94 6.32 -3.41 16.04
C ILE A 94 7.27 -4.47 16.62
N SER A 95 8.42 -4.04 17.17
CA SER A 95 9.41 -4.97 17.71
C SER A 95 8.90 -5.78 18.90
N PHE A 96 8.04 -5.20 19.74
CA PHE A 96 7.44 -5.90 20.87
C PHE A 96 6.52 -7.02 20.37
N TYR A 97 5.61 -6.71 19.45
CA TYR A 97 4.67 -7.67 18.90
C TYR A 97 5.36 -8.79 18.10
N GLU A 98 6.41 -8.47 17.34
CA GLU A 98 7.24 -9.48 16.68
C GLU A 98 7.85 -10.47 17.68
N ASN A 99 8.43 -9.95 18.78
CA ASN A 99 8.99 -10.80 19.83
C ASN A 99 7.92 -11.64 20.52
N CYS A 100 6.73 -11.08 20.80
CA CYS A 100 5.62 -11.83 21.38
C CYS A 100 5.20 -12.99 20.47
N VAL A 101 5.07 -12.76 19.16
CA VAL A 101 4.72 -13.81 18.20
C VAL A 101 5.72 -14.97 18.27
N TYR A 102 7.02 -14.67 18.21
CA TYR A 102 8.05 -15.71 18.23
C TYR A 102 8.14 -16.42 19.59
N PHE A 103 7.94 -15.69 20.68
CA PHE A 103 7.91 -16.26 22.03
C PHE A 103 6.75 -17.25 22.21
N ILE A 104 5.54 -16.87 21.80
CA ILE A 104 4.34 -17.71 21.90
C ILE A 104 4.49 -18.96 21.02
N LEU A 105 4.96 -18.77 19.79
CA LEU A 105 5.24 -19.89 18.90
C LEU A 105 6.29 -20.85 19.49
N GLY A 106 7.35 -20.32 20.11
CA GLY A 106 8.36 -21.12 20.79
C GLY A 106 7.81 -21.95 21.93
N ILE A 107 6.91 -21.39 22.75
CA ILE A 107 6.23 -22.15 23.82
C ILE A 107 5.43 -23.31 23.24
N ILE A 108 4.62 -23.06 22.20
CA ILE A 108 3.80 -24.10 21.58
C ILE A 108 4.67 -25.19 20.95
N LEU A 109 5.73 -24.80 20.24
CA LEU A 109 6.66 -25.74 19.64
C LEU A 109 7.32 -26.64 20.69
N LEU A 110 7.77 -26.05 21.79
CA LEU A 110 8.39 -26.78 22.88
C LEU A 110 7.38 -27.70 23.58
N SER A 111 6.18 -27.23 23.92
CA SER A 111 5.16 -28.05 24.60
C SER A 111 4.73 -29.26 23.77
N ILE A 112 4.55 -29.12 22.46
CA ILE A 112 4.22 -30.24 21.57
C ILE A 112 5.42 -31.18 21.38
N THR A 113 6.65 -30.66 21.46
CA THR A 113 7.84 -31.51 21.50
C THR A 113 7.82 -32.38 22.77
N LEU A 114 7.52 -31.79 23.93
CA LEU A 114 7.38 -32.54 25.19
C LEU A 114 6.29 -33.62 25.14
N ILE A 115 5.16 -33.32 24.50
CA ILE A 115 4.09 -34.29 24.23
C ILE A 115 4.63 -35.47 23.40
N THR A 116 5.50 -35.20 22.41
CA THR A 116 6.12 -36.25 21.58
C THR A 116 7.06 -37.16 22.40
N GLY A 117 7.71 -36.61 23.44
CA GLY A 117 8.45 -37.41 24.43
C GLY A 117 7.54 -38.36 25.21
N LEU A 118 6.39 -37.86 25.68
CA LEU A 118 5.37 -38.67 26.36
C LEU A 118 4.76 -39.75 25.44
N ASP A 119 4.59 -39.44 24.16
CA ASP A 119 4.09 -40.37 23.16
C ASP A 119 4.95 -41.63 23.06
N GLN A 120 6.22 -41.59 23.45
CA GLN A 120 7.08 -42.78 23.47
C GLN A 120 6.64 -43.85 24.47
N PHE A 121 5.90 -43.46 25.52
CA PHE A 121 5.33 -44.40 26.49
C PHE A 121 3.97 -44.97 26.05
N THR A 122 3.30 -44.33 25.09
CA THR A 122 1.93 -44.69 24.68
C THR A 122 1.88 -45.25 23.27
N THR A 123 2.08 -44.41 22.26
CA THR A 123 1.94 -44.76 20.84
C THR A 123 3.26 -45.10 20.17
N GLY A 124 4.38 -44.62 20.72
CA GLY A 124 5.71 -44.72 20.12
C GLY A 124 5.87 -43.88 18.85
N GLN A 125 5.03 -42.87 18.62
CA GLN A 125 5.05 -42.08 17.39
C GLN A 125 5.71 -40.71 17.59
N ILE A 126 6.15 -40.09 16.48
CA ILE A 126 6.73 -38.73 16.46
C ILE A 126 5.96 -37.75 15.56
N VAL A 127 4.74 -38.12 15.18
CA VAL A 127 3.94 -37.37 14.19
C VAL A 127 3.63 -35.95 14.68
N ALA A 128 3.36 -35.79 15.98
CA ALA A 128 3.09 -34.49 16.60
C ALA A 128 4.25 -33.51 16.40
N PHE A 129 5.49 -33.92 16.67
CA PHE A 129 6.70 -33.13 16.41
C PHE A 129 6.82 -32.73 14.92
N GLY A 130 6.70 -33.71 14.01
CA GLY A 130 6.87 -33.49 12.58
C GLY A 130 5.85 -32.51 11.99
N VAL A 131 4.56 -32.70 12.30
CA VAL A 131 3.49 -31.80 11.84
C VAL A 131 3.68 -30.39 12.39
N ASN A 132 4.02 -30.28 13.67
CA ASN A 132 4.14 -29.00 14.35
C ASN A 132 5.30 -28.15 13.82
N ILE A 133 6.49 -28.75 13.65
CA ILE A 133 7.66 -28.02 13.15
C ILE A 133 7.45 -27.60 11.68
N ILE A 134 6.89 -28.46 10.84
CA ILE A 134 6.54 -28.13 9.45
C ILE A 134 5.50 -27.01 9.39
N TYR A 135 4.42 -27.12 10.17
CA TYR A 135 3.35 -26.12 10.22
C TYR A 135 3.90 -24.74 10.57
N SER A 136 4.76 -24.65 11.59
CA SER A 136 5.37 -23.38 11.97
C SER A 136 6.21 -22.75 10.84
N GLY A 137 6.93 -23.58 10.06
CA GLY A 137 7.75 -23.12 8.94
C GLY A 137 6.95 -22.73 7.69
N LEU A 138 5.74 -23.25 7.55
CA LEU A 138 4.80 -22.86 6.49
C LEU A 138 4.05 -21.58 6.80
N VAL A 139 3.49 -21.50 8.01
CA VAL A 139 2.46 -20.53 8.33
C VAL A 139 3.06 -19.23 8.83
N ILE A 140 4.04 -19.30 9.73
CA ILE A 140 4.64 -18.11 10.34
C ILE A 140 5.88 -17.69 9.56
N ILE A 141 5.97 -16.40 9.23
CA ILE A 141 7.11 -15.81 8.54
C ILE A 141 8.19 -15.52 9.57
N ILE A 142 9.14 -16.44 9.73
CA ILE A 142 10.16 -16.35 10.78
C ILE A 142 11.45 -15.76 10.24
N LYS A 143 11.86 -14.62 10.80
CA LYS A 143 13.11 -13.92 10.46
C LYS A 143 14.34 -14.65 11.01
N LYS A 144 15.50 -14.42 10.39
CA LYS A 144 16.80 -14.68 11.04
C LYS A 144 17.06 -13.56 12.06
N PRO A 145 17.47 -13.83 13.31
CA PRO A 145 17.99 -15.10 13.85
C PRO A 145 16.95 -16.03 14.50
N TYR A 146 15.70 -15.59 14.70
CA TYR A 146 14.68 -16.35 15.42
C TYR A 146 14.45 -17.76 14.88
N ASN A 147 14.41 -17.91 13.55
CA ASN A 147 14.28 -19.21 12.89
C ASN A 147 15.36 -20.18 13.39
N ASN A 148 16.63 -19.76 13.40
CA ASN A 148 17.73 -20.60 13.82
C ASN A 148 17.57 -21.03 15.28
N ILE A 149 17.33 -20.07 16.18
CA ILE A 149 17.27 -20.35 17.63
C ILE A 149 16.09 -21.27 17.95
N MET A 150 14.91 -20.95 17.44
CA MET A 150 13.68 -21.68 17.76
C MET A 150 13.74 -23.14 17.31
N TYR A 151 14.14 -23.38 16.06
CA TYR A 151 14.22 -24.75 15.57
C TYR A 151 15.36 -25.55 16.18
N ILE A 152 16.52 -24.93 16.41
CA ILE A 152 17.64 -25.62 17.07
C ILE A 152 17.23 -26.04 18.48
N THR A 153 16.62 -25.15 19.26
CA THR A 153 16.15 -25.48 20.61
C THR A 153 15.14 -26.62 20.58
N CYS A 154 14.14 -26.59 19.71
CA CYS A 154 13.14 -27.66 19.63
C CYS A 154 13.75 -29.00 19.21
N PHE A 155 14.69 -28.99 18.24
CA PHE A 155 15.33 -30.21 17.77
C PHE A 155 16.28 -30.82 18.82
N LEU A 156 17.00 -29.99 19.58
CA LEU A 156 17.82 -30.47 20.70
C LEU A 156 16.98 -31.11 21.79
N THR A 157 15.85 -30.48 22.18
CA THR A 157 14.89 -31.07 23.12
C THR A 157 14.40 -32.42 22.60
N PHE A 158 13.96 -32.48 21.33
CA PHE A 158 13.51 -33.71 20.70
C PHE A 158 14.55 -34.84 20.76
N ILE A 159 15.83 -34.55 20.43
CA ILE A 159 16.91 -35.54 20.51
C ILE A 159 17.04 -36.09 21.93
N ILE A 160 17.07 -35.21 22.93
CA ILE A 160 17.20 -35.59 24.34
C ILE A 160 16.05 -36.53 24.73
N GLU A 161 14.82 -36.18 24.39
CA GLU A 161 13.64 -36.98 24.72
C GLU A 161 13.65 -38.34 24.05
N MET A 162 14.03 -38.42 22.77
CA MET A 162 14.12 -39.70 22.08
C MET A 162 15.17 -40.60 22.74
N ILE A 163 16.34 -40.08 23.09
CA ILE A 163 17.41 -40.85 23.77
C ILE A 163 16.94 -41.35 25.14
N VAL A 164 16.20 -40.53 25.89
CA VAL A 164 15.78 -40.86 27.26
C VAL A 164 14.59 -41.83 27.26
N PHE A 165 13.61 -41.65 26.38
CA PHE A 165 12.33 -42.36 26.46
C PHE A 165 12.22 -43.55 25.49
N GLN A 166 12.89 -43.54 24.33
CA GLN A 166 12.79 -44.64 23.37
C GLN A 166 13.87 -45.70 23.62
N LYS A 167 13.47 -46.82 24.24
CA LYS A 167 14.38 -47.90 24.62
C LYS A 167 14.77 -48.82 23.46
N ASN A 168 13.92 -48.93 22.43
CA ASN A 168 14.22 -49.77 21.28
C ASN A 168 15.20 -49.03 20.34
N LYS A 169 16.39 -49.61 20.15
CA LYS A 169 17.47 -48.99 19.36
C LYS A 169 17.12 -48.76 17.89
N ASP A 170 16.38 -49.67 17.28
CA ASP A 170 16.00 -49.57 15.87
C ASP A 170 14.95 -48.47 15.67
N ILE A 171 13.98 -48.39 16.58
CA ILE A 171 12.96 -47.34 16.58
C ILE A 171 13.58 -45.98 16.91
N LEU A 172 14.48 -45.91 17.89
CA LEU A 172 15.23 -44.70 18.24
C LEU A 172 15.99 -44.15 17.03
N PHE A 173 16.73 -45.01 16.33
CA PHE A 173 17.46 -44.62 15.13
C PHE A 173 16.50 -44.06 14.06
N SER A 174 15.38 -44.74 13.81
CA SER A 174 14.36 -44.29 12.86
C SER A 174 13.77 -42.92 13.25
N HIS A 175 13.44 -42.70 14.53
CA HIS A 175 12.91 -41.43 15.00
C HIS A 175 13.91 -40.29 14.90
N LEU A 176 15.18 -40.50 15.24
CA LEU A 176 16.22 -39.48 15.09
C LEU A 176 16.41 -39.10 13.61
N MET A 177 16.43 -40.08 12.71
CA MET A 177 16.50 -39.82 11.27
C MET A 177 15.28 -39.03 10.77
N ASN A 178 14.07 -39.47 11.09
CA ASN A 178 12.84 -38.80 10.67
C ASN A 178 12.70 -37.40 11.27
N GLY A 179 13.03 -37.24 12.55
CA GLY A 179 13.05 -35.95 13.22
C GLY A 179 14.05 -34.98 12.59
N ALA A 180 15.24 -35.47 12.20
CA ALA A 180 16.22 -34.65 11.47
C ALA A 180 15.66 -34.20 10.10
N PHE A 181 14.99 -35.09 9.37
CA PHE A 181 14.33 -34.71 8.10
C PHE A 181 13.25 -33.66 8.31
N PHE A 182 12.40 -33.78 9.34
CA PHE A 182 11.40 -32.76 9.66
C PHE A 182 12.02 -31.42 10.03
N PHE A 183 13.05 -31.42 10.88
CA PHE A 183 13.78 -30.21 11.27
C PHE A 183 14.40 -29.50 10.06
N VAL A 184 15.14 -30.23 9.22
CA VAL A 184 15.77 -29.68 8.03
C VAL A 184 14.70 -29.13 7.07
N SER A 185 13.63 -29.89 6.84
CA SER A 185 12.51 -29.47 5.98
C SER A 185 11.85 -28.19 6.49
N ALA A 186 11.52 -28.12 7.79
CA ALA A 186 10.91 -26.94 8.40
C ALA A 186 11.83 -25.72 8.33
N TYR A 187 13.13 -25.89 8.57
CA TYR A 187 14.11 -24.81 8.42
C TYR A 187 14.12 -24.24 7.00
N PHE A 188 14.21 -25.11 6.00
CA PHE A 188 14.21 -24.70 4.59
C PHE A 188 12.89 -24.03 4.21
N LEU A 189 11.77 -24.55 4.70
CA LEU A 189 10.44 -24.04 4.42
C LEU A 189 10.22 -22.66 5.03
N ALA A 190 10.59 -22.47 6.30
CA ALA A 190 10.57 -21.17 6.96
C ALA A 190 11.42 -20.13 6.22
N LYS A 191 12.63 -20.53 5.78
CA LYS A 191 13.52 -19.67 4.99
C LYS A 191 12.93 -19.36 3.61
N PHE A 192 12.34 -20.35 2.94
CA PHE A 192 11.71 -20.20 1.63
C PHE A 192 10.52 -19.24 1.71
N VAL A 193 9.61 -19.46 2.67
CA VAL A 193 8.44 -18.61 2.91
C VAL A 193 8.87 -17.18 3.23
N TYR A 194 9.87 -16.99 4.09
CA TYR A 194 10.41 -15.67 4.40
C TYR A 194 10.95 -14.96 3.17
N ASN A 195 11.84 -15.62 2.41
CA ASN A 195 12.46 -15.04 1.22
C ASN A 195 11.41 -14.72 0.14
N ASN A 196 10.43 -15.60 -0.06
CA ASN A 196 9.38 -15.39 -1.03
C ASN A 196 8.48 -14.21 -0.64
N GLN A 197 8.13 -14.09 0.64
CA GLN A 197 7.31 -12.99 1.13
C GLN A 197 8.03 -11.63 0.98
N VAL A 198 9.31 -11.56 1.35
CA VAL A 198 10.11 -10.33 1.20
C VAL A 198 10.26 -9.96 -0.27
N SER A 199 10.56 -10.93 -1.13
CA SER A 199 10.64 -10.74 -2.59
C SER A 199 9.33 -10.22 -3.18
N HIS A 200 8.18 -10.79 -2.77
CA HIS A 200 6.87 -10.35 -3.21
C HIS A 200 6.56 -8.91 -2.77
N LEU A 201 6.86 -8.56 -1.51
CA LEU A 201 6.67 -7.19 -1.01
C LEU A 201 7.54 -6.18 -1.79
N HIS A 202 8.81 -6.51 -2.05
CA HIS A 202 9.68 -5.66 -2.87
C HIS A 202 9.13 -5.43 -4.28
N LYS A 203 8.65 -6.49 -4.94
CA LYS A 203 8.08 -6.38 -6.28
C LYS A 203 6.84 -5.50 -6.30
N ASN A 204 5.96 -5.63 -5.31
CA ASN A 204 4.75 -4.81 -5.22
C ASN A 204 5.06 -3.33 -4.99
N MET A 205 6.06 -3.03 -4.16
CA MET A 205 6.46 -1.64 -3.91
C MET A 205 7.03 -0.98 -5.18
N LYS A 206 7.90 -1.67 -5.91
CA LYS A 206 8.43 -1.20 -7.21
C LYS A 206 7.32 -1.04 -8.25
N LEU A 207 6.36 -1.96 -8.27
CA LEU A 207 5.21 -1.87 -9.17
C LEU A 207 4.35 -0.65 -8.85
N GLU A 208 4.09 -0.39 -7.57
CA GLU A 208 3.32 0.78 -7.13
C GLU A 208 4.02 2.09 -7.50
N GLU A 209 5.34 2.18 -7.29
CA GLU A 209 6.15 3.33 -7.69
C GLU A 209 6.11 3.55 -9.20
N SER A 210 6.33 2.48 -9.98
CA SER A 210 6.24 2.54 -11.45
C SER A 210 4.85 2.98 -11.91
N ASN A 211 3.79 2.48 -11.28
CA ASN A 211 2.42 2.87 -11.60
C ASN A 211 2.15 4.34 -11.28
N LYS A 212 2.63 4.86 -10.15
CA LYS A 212 2.53 6.29 -9.81
C LYS A 212 3.25 7.16 -10.84
N LYS A 213 4.46 6.75 -11.24
CA LYS A 213 5.23 7.45 -12.28
C LYS A 213 4.50 7.43 -13.62
N LEU A 214 3.99 6.28 -14.05
CA LEU A 214 3.21 6.17 -15.28
C LEU A 214 1.94 7.01 -15.23
N GLN A 215 1.21 7.00 -14.12
CA GLN A 215 0.04 7.86 -13.93
C GLN A 215 0.40 9.33 -14.05
N TYR A 216 1.49 9.77 -13.39
CA TYR A 216 1.95 11.15 -13.48
C TYR A 216 2.31 11.54 -14.92
N LEU A 217 3.18 10.77 -15.58
CA LEU A 217 3.59 11.00 -16.98
C LEU A 217 2.40 11.01 -17.95
N SER A 218 1.35 10.27 -17.61
CA SER A 218 0.17 10.15 -18.45
C SER A 218 -0.87 11.25 -18.20
N ASN A 219 -0.82 11.93 -17.04
CA ASN A 219 -1.83 12.90 -16.60
C ASN A 219 -1.34 14.35 -16.59
N TYR A 220 -0.03 14.57 -16.52
CA TYR A 220 0.57 15.90 -16.42
C TYR A 220 1.39 16.22 -17.66
N ASP A 221 1.49 17.51 -17.99
CA ASP A 221 2.42 18.01 -19.00
C ASP A 221 3.84 18.03 -18.42
N LEU A 222 4.81 17.44 -19.14
CA LEU A 222 6.18 17.26 -18.63
C LEU A 222 6.96 18.56 -18.53
N LEU A 223 6.57 19.60 -19.26
CA LEU A 223 7.26 20.87 -19.22
C LEU A 223 6.71 21.75 -18.10
N THR A 224 5.38 21.87 -18.02
CA THR A 224 4.73 22.82 -17.11
C THR A 224 4.27 22.21 -15.78
N GLU A 225 4.34 20.88 -15.63
CA GLU A 225 3.94 20.11 -14.43
C GLU A 225 2.47 20.26 -13.99
N ILE A 226 1.66 21.01 -14.74
CA ILE A 226 0.20 21.07 -14.58
C ILE A 226 -0.48 19.95 -15.39
N PRO A 227 -1.76 19.66 -15.15
CA PRO A 227 -2.49 18.67 -15.91
C PRO A 227 -2.38 18.82 -17.43
N ASN A 228 -2.38 17.69 -18.14
CA ASN A 228 -2.47 17.67 -19.59
C ASN A 228 -3.93 17.60 -20.06
N ARG A 229 -4.13 17.76 -21.37
CA ARG A 229 -5.46 17.67 -22.01
C ARG A 229 -6.25 16.42 -21.62
N ARG A 230 -5.61 15.26 -21.50
CA ARG A 230 -6.30 14.00 -21.18
C ARG A 230 -6.85 14.03 -19.76
N TYR A 231 -6.00 14.36 -18.78
CA TYR A 231 -6.42 14.44 -17.39
C TYR A 231 -7.50 15.50 -17.18
N PHE A 232 -7.40 16.63 -17.87
CA PHE A 232 -8.42 17.67 -17.83
C PHE A 232 -9.81 17.11 -18.18
N LYS A 233 -9.91 16.41 -19.31
CA LYS A 233 -11.18 15.79 -19.76
C LYS A 233 -11.69 14.75 -18.75
N GLU A 234 -10.82 13.84 -18.31
CA GLU A 234 -11.19 12.79 -17.35
C GLU A 234 -11.70 13.36 -16.01
N GLN A 235 -11.09 14.42 -15.50
CA GLN A 235 -11.55 15.06 -14.26
C GLN A 235 -12.80 15.89 -14.47
N LEU A 236 -12.91 16.59 -15.60
CA LEU A 236 -14.12 17.33 -15.95
C LEU A 236 -15.33 16.40 -16.01
N GLU A 237 -15.22 15.24 -16.66
CA GLU A 237 -16.28 14.24 -16.71
C GLU A 237 -16.74 13.80 -15.31
N LYS A 238 -15.81 13.52 -14.40
CA LYS A 238 -16.13 13.16 -13.01
C LYS A 238 -16.85 14.29 -12.29
N LEU A 239 -16.35 15.53 -12.41
CA LEU A 239 -16.95 16.71 -11.79
C LEU A 239 -18.37 16.99 -12.30
N LEU A 240 -18.64 16.67 -13.57
CA LEU A 240 -19.96 16.79 -14.17
C LEU A 240 -20.90 15.64 -13.79
N MET A 241 -20.38 14.43 -13.54
CA MET A 241 -21.17 13.28 -13.06
C MET A 241 -21.58 13.40 -11.59
N ASP A 242 -20.72 13.97 -10.74
CA ASP A 242 -20.95 14.05 -9.29
C ASP A 242 -21.97 15.14 -8.89
N LYS A 243 -22.49 15.89 -9.87
CA LYS A 243 -23.21 17.14 -9.63
C LYS A 243 -24.68 17.08 -10.00
N HIS A 244 -25.50 17.04 -8.95
CA HIS A 244 -26.86 17.59 -8.87
C HIS A 244 -26.90 19.14 -8.95
N THR A 245 -25.84 19.83 -9.40
CA THR A 245 -25.73 21.29 -9.24
C THR A 245 -26.37 22.08 -10.36
N THR A 246 -27.28 22.96 -9.96
CA THR A 246 -27.89 24.06 -10.70
C THR A 246 -26.95 25.25 -10.97
N CYS A 247 -25.65 25.15 -10.69
CA CYS A 247 -24.71 26.27 -10.74
C CYS A 247 -24.05 26.40 -12.13
N LYS A 248 -23.89 27.64 -12.61
CA LYS A 248 -23.20 27.92 -13.89
C LYS A 248 -21.71 27.56 -13.79
N SER A 249 -21.21 26.88 -14.81
CA SER A 249 -19.80 26.55 -14.97
C SER A 249 -19.29 27.08 -16.31
N TYR A 250 -17.97 27.26 -16.42
CA TYR A 250 -17.36 27.92 -17.57
C TYR A 250 -16.10 27.19 -18.03
N ILE A 251 -15.87 27.23 -19.34
CA ILE A 251 -14.59 26.88 -19.96
C ILE A 251 -13.91 28.19 -20.38
N VAL A 252 -12.65 28.33 -20.00
CA VAL A 252 -11.78 29.45 -20.37
C VAL A 252 -10.59 28.88 -21.15
N VAL A 253 -10.42 29.27 -22.39
CA VAL A 253 -9.23 28.95 -23.19
C VAL A 253 -8.35 30.19 -23.24
N MET A 254 -7.04 30.02 -23.03
CA MET A 254 -6.08 31.10 -23.03
C MET A 254 -4.82 30.75 -23.82
N ASP A 255 -4.19 31.78 -24.36
CA ASP A 255 -3.02 31.66 -25.21
C ASP A 255 -2.10 32.87 -25.00
N ILE A 256 -0.80 32.58 -24.84
CA ILE A 256 0.23 33.60 -24.62
C ILE A 256 0.44 34.42 -25.89
N ASP A 257 0.19 35.72 -25.79
CA ASP A 257 0.26 36.61 -26.94
C ASP A 257 1.69 36.68 -27.51
N PHE A 258 1.80 36.49 -28.83
CA PHE A 258 3.06 36.56 -29.56
C PHE A 258 4.14 35.57 -29.08
N PHE A 259 3.76 34.42 -28.51
CA PHE A 259 4.72 33.43 -27.99
C PHE A 259 5.76 32.99 -29.03
N LYS A 260 5.37 32.81 -30.30
CA LYS A 260 6.32 32.54 -31.39
C LYS A 260 7.43 33.61 -31.50
N LYS A 261 7.11 34.90 -31.34
CA LYS A 261 8.13 35.97 -31.37
C LYS A 261 9.09 35.89 -30.18
N ILE A 262 8.63 35.38 -29.03
CA ILE A 262 9.48 35.13 -27.87
C ILE A 262 10.48 34.01 -28.21
N ASN A 263 10.00 32.90 -28.76
CA ASN A 263 10.86 31.81 -29.22
C ASN A 263 11.85 32.25 -30.30
N ASP A 264 11.40 33.01 -31.30
CA ASP A 264 12.25 33.49 -32.39
C ASP A 264 13.33 34.46 -31.89
N LYS A 265 13.04 35.26 -30.84
CA LYS A 265 13.96 36.26 -30.30
C LYS A 265 14.94 35.69 -29.26
N TYR A 266 14.47 34.81 -28.39
CA TYR A 266 15.23 34.35 -27.21
C TYR A 266 15.56 32.85 -27.23
N GLY A 267 15.06 32.12 -28.22
CA GLY A 267 15.22 30.67 -28.34
C GLY A 267 14.20 29.88 -27.54
N HIS A 268 13.97 28.64 -27.97
CA HIS A 268 13.03 27.70 -27.32
C HIS A 268 13.28 27.48 -25.81
N PRO A 269 14.53 27.36 -25.31
CA PRO A 269 14.74 27.17 -23.87
C PRO A 269 14.19 28.32 -23.02
N VAL A 270 14.21 29.55 -23.53
CA VAL A 270 13.61 30.70 -22.84
C VAL A 270 12.09 30.63 -22.90
N GLY A 271 11.51 30.27 -24.04
CA GLY A 271 10.06 30.05 -24.15
C GLY A 271 9.56 28.96 -23.21
N ASP A 272 10.32 27.87 -23.05
CA ASP A 272 10.02 26.78 -22.13
C ASP A 272 9.97 27.26 -20.66
N GLU A 273 10.91 28.11 -20.25
CA GLU A 273 10.89 28.73 -18.91
C GLU A 273 9.72 29.71 -18.74
N ILE A 274 9.33 30.43 -19.79
CA ILE A 274 8.14 31.27 -19.78
C ILE A 274 6.88 30.42 -19.56
N LEU A 275 6.75 29.29 -20.26
CA LEU A 275 5.59 28.39 -20.10
C LEU A 275 5.49 27.82 -18.68
N LYS A 276 6.63 27.44 -18.08
CA LYS A 276 6.68 26.98 -16.67
C LYS A 276 6.20 28.05 -15.70
N GLN A 277 6.74 29.26 -15.82
CA GLN A 277 6.37 30.38 -14.95
C GLN A 277 4.91 30.80 -15.18
N PHE A 278 4.44 30.78 -16.42
CA PHE A 278 3.05 31.07 -16.76
C PHE A 278 2.10 30.07 -16.13
N ALA A 279 2.37 28.77 -16.29
CA ALA A 279 1.56 27.71 -15.71
C ALA A 279 1.46 27.83 -14.19
N LYS A 280 2.60 28.05 -13.52
CA LYS A 280 2.65 28.27 -12.07
C LYS A 280 1.86 29.50 -11.64
N LEU A 281 2.01 30.62 -12.35
CA LEU A 281 1.29 31.85 -12.04
C LEU A 281 -0.22 31.64 -12.18
N VAL A 282 -0.68 30.92 -13.19
CA VAL A 282 -2.10 30.59 -13.37
C VAL A 282 -2.58 29.69 -12.22
N GLU A 283 -1.85 28.63 -11.89
CA GLU A 283 -2.20 27.71 -10.80
C GLU A 283 -2.30 28.41 -9.43
N GLU A 284 -1.43 29.38 -9.15
CA GLU A 284 -1.45 30.19 -7.91
C GLU A 284 -2.63 31.18 -7.85
N ASN A 285 -3.30 31.46 -8.97
CA ASN A 285 -4.38 32.46 -9.08
C ASN A 285 -5.76 31.86 -9.38
N ILE A 286 -5.89 30.53 -9.34
CA ILE A 286 -7.16 29.81 -9.41
C ILE A 286 -7.52 29.19 -8.05
N THR A 287 -8.77 28.80 -7.85
CA THR A 287 -9.20 28.16 -6.60
C THR A 287 -9.04 26.65 -6.66
N SER A 288 -9.11 25.97 -5.51
CA SER A 288 -9.07 24.51 -5.43
C SER A 288 -10.24 23.80 -6.13
N ASP A 289 -11.30 24.54 -6.44
CA ASP A 289 -12.49 24.05 -7.15
C ASP A 289 -12.40 24.25 -8.68
N ASP A 290 -11.37 24.95 -9.15
CA ASP A 290 -11.05 25.09 -10.56
C ASP A 290 -10.12 23.97 -11.02
N LEU A 291 -10.07 23.76 -12.33
CA LEU A 291 -9.13 22.84 -12.96
C LEU A 291 -8.41 23.58 -14.08
N VAL A 292 -7.07 23.56 -14.07
CA VAL A 292 -6.23 24.11 -15.14
C VAL A 292 -5.48 23.00 -15.86
N ALA A 293 -5.27 23.14 -17.17
CA ALA A 293 -4.43 22.24 -17.94
C ALA A 293 -3.75 22.94 -19.12
N ARG A 294 -2.65 22.34 -19.60
CA ARG A 294 -2.03 22.70 -20.87
C ARG A 294 -2.58 21.81 -21.99
N PHE A 295 -3.09 22.41 -23.06
CA PHE A 295 -3.70 21.70 -24.17
C PHE A 295 -2.72 21.41 -25.32
N GLY A 296 -1.69 22.24 -25.44
CA GLY A 296 -0.57 22.05 -26.37
C GLY A 296 0.05 23.40 -26.74
N GLY A 297 1.34 23.41 -27.10
CA GLY A 297 2.02 24.67 -27.44
C GLY A 297 1.92 25.69 -26.31
N GLU A 298 1.43 26.88 -26.61
CA GLU A 298 1.15 27.99 -25.69
C GLU A 298 -0.31 28.07 -25.20
N GLU A 299 -1.13 27.07 -25.49
CA GLU A 299 -2.56 27.04 -25.14
C GLU A 299 -2.80 26.34 -23.80
N PHE A 300 -3.55 27.03 -22.93
CA PHE A 300 -4.00 26.54 -21.64
C PHE A 300 -5.52 26.64 -21.56
N ILE A 301 -6.12 25.80 -20.70
CA ILE A 301 -7.55 25.79 -20.43
C ILE A 301 -7.79 25.87 -18.93
N ILE A 302 -8.89 26.49 -18.53
CA ILE A 302 -9.42 26.42 -17.17
C ILE A 302 -10.88 26.01 -17.23
N PHE A 303 -11.27 25.10 -16.35
CA PHE A 303 -12.65 24.90 -15.95
C PHE A 303 -12.90 25.63 -14.65
N ILE A 304 -13.88 26.52 -14.64
CA ILE A 304 -14.29 27.29 -13.46
C ILE A 304 -15.70 26.84 -13.08
N SER A 305 -15.87 26.38 -11.85
CA SER A 305 -17.14 25.85 -11.36
C SER A 305 -17.80 26.76 -10.32
N ASN A 306 -19.11 26.58 -10.12
CA ASN A 306 -19.85 27.14 -8.98
C ASN A 306 -19.89 28.67 -8.88
N MET A 307 -20.09 29.35 -10.02
CA MET A 307 -20.18 30.81 -10.07
C MET A 307 -21.62 31.29 -9.80
N GLU A 308 -22.13 31.10 -8.57
CA GLU A 308 -23.48 31.59 -8.20
C GLU A 308 -23.52 33.09 -7.89
N LYS A 309 -22.43 33.66 -7.38
CA LYS A 309 -22.35 35.07 -6.92
C LYS A 309 -21.26 35.90 -7.59
N GLU A 310 -20.31 35.26 -8.26
CA GLU A 310 -19.14 35.92 -8.86
C GLU A 310 -19.33 36.14 -10.36
N ASN A 311 -18.86 37.29 -10.85
CA ASN A 311 -18.84 37.59 -12.28
C ASN A 311 -17.62 36.94 -12.93
N ILE A 312 -17.85 36.00 -13.85
CA ILE A 312 -16.79 35.29 -14.58
C ILE A 312 -15.84 36.24 -15.33
N GLU A 313 -16.36 37.33 -15.91
CA GLU A 313 -15.54 38.29 -16.66
C GLU A 313 -14.57 39.01 -15.72
N GLU A 314 -14.99 39.37 -14.51
CA GLU A 314 -14.13 40.01 -13.51
C GLU A 314 -13.03 39.07 -13.01
N ARG A 315 -13.37 37.80 -12.75
CA ARG A 315 -12.41 36.79 -12.29
C ARG A 315 -11.33 36.52 -13.33
N VAL A 316 -11.72 36.33 -14.59
CA VAL A 316 -10.77 36.08 -15.69
C VAL A 316 -9.97 37.35 -16.03
N ASP A 317 -10.57 38.55 -16.01
CA ASP A 317 -9.82 39.80 -16.23
C ASP A 317 -8.83 40.10 -15.08
N SER A 318 -9.14 39.68 -13.85
CA SER A 318 -8.20 39.74 -12.73
C SER A 318 -6.96 38.89 -13.01
N LEU A 319 -7.13 37.63 -13.43
CA LEU A 319 -6.04 36.75 -13.83
C LEU A 319 -5.22 37.35 -14.99
N ARG A 320 -5.89 37.89 -16.01
CA ARG A 320 -5.23 38.57 -17.14
C ARG A 320 -4.34 39.73 -16.66
N LYS A 321 -4.85 40.58 -15.75
CA LYS A 321 -4.09 41.70 -15.16
C LYS A 321 -2.91 41.23 -14.32
N VAL A 322 -3.03 40.10 -13.62
CA VAL A 322 -1.92 39.49 -12.88
C VAL A 322 -0.81 39.07 -13.85
N ILE A 323 -1.15 38.37 -14.93
CA ILE A 323 -0.20 37.97 -15.98
C ILE A 323 0.48 39.19 -16.62
N GLU A 324 -0.29 40.20 -17.03
CA GLU A 324 0.21 41.43 -17.66
C GLU A 324 1.21 42.19 -16.77
N LYS A 325 0.99 42.19 -15.46
CA LYS A 325 1.86 42.87 -14.49
C LYS A 325 3.06 42.04 -14.06
N ASN A 326 3.03 40.73 -14.24
CA ASN A 326 4.08 39.84 -13.79
C ASN A 326 5.36 40.02 -14.61
N GLU A 327 6.51 39.96 -13.93
CA GLU A 327 7.82 39.97 -14.56
C GLU A 327 8.34 38.54 -14.67
N PHE A 328 8.42 38.00 -15.88
CA PHE A 328 8.91 36.66 -16.12
C PHE A 328 10.43 36.71 -16.28
N LYS A 329 11.16 36.06 -15.36
CA LYS A 329 12.61 36.16 -15.26
C LYS A 329 13.27 34.88 -15.73
N VAL A 330 14.15 34.98 -16.73
CA VAL A 330 14.92 33.85 -17.25
C VAL A 330 16.40 34.24 -17.27
N GLY A 331 17.16 33.75 -16.28
CA GLY A 331 18.50 34.27 -15.99
C GLY A 331 18.44 35.76 -15.64
N ASP A 332 19.24 36.56 -16.34
CA ASP A 332 19.29 38.03 -16.17
C ASP A 332 18.26 38.78 -17.04
N THR A 333 17.46 38.06 -17.84
CA THR A 333 16.49 38.68 -18.76
C THR A 333 15.10 38.75 -18.11
N ILE A 334 14.50 39.94 -18.16
CA ILE A 334 13.10 40.16 -17.77
C ILE A 334 12.27 40.26 -19.05
N ILE A 335 11.24 39.41 -19.16
CA ILE A 335 10.30 39.37 -20.28
C ILE A 335 8.91 39.68 -19.73
N LYS A 336 8.24 40.66 -20.34
CA LYS A 336 6.82 40.93 -20.09
C LYS A 336 6.00 40.27 -21.18
N ILE A 337 4.98 39.52 -20.76
CA ILE A 337 4.05 38.84 -21.65
C ILE A 337 2.62 39.24 -21.31
N THR A 338 1.73 39.08 -22.27
CA THR A 338 0.28 39.17 -22.08
C THR A 338 -0.36 37.89 -22.55
N SER A 339 -1.62 37.67 -22.18
CA SER A 339 -2.41 36.53 -22.63
C SER A 339 -3.79 37.01 -23.03
N SER A 340 -4.33 36.39 -24.07
CA SER A 340 -5.73 36.57 -24.48
C SER A 340 -6.57 35.41 -23.95
N PHE A 341 -7.85 35.66 -23.70
CA PHE A 341 -8.76 34.70 -23.06
C PHE A 341 -10.10 34.65 -23.80
N GLY A 342 -10.55 33.45 -24.12
CA GLY A 342 -11.89 33.17 -24.59
C GLY A 342 -12.69 32.40 -23.56
N ILE A 343 -13.93 32.83 -23.29
CA ILE A 343 -14.77 32.30 -22.24
C ILE A 343 -16.08 31.79 -22.86
N SER A 344 -16.51 30.61 -22.43
CA SER A 344 -17.77 29.99 -22.83
C SER A 344 -18.47 29.31 -21.65
N ILE A 345 -19.80 29.23 -21.71
CA ILE A 345 -20.63 28.59 -20.67
C ILE A 345 -20.61 27.08 -20.84
N LEU A 346 -20.22 26.32 -19.83
CA LEU A 346 -20.42 24.88 -19.87
C LEU A 346 -21.86 24.56 -19.44
N ASP A 347 -22.71 24.23 -20.43
CA ASP A 347 -24.11 23.85 -20.20
C ASP A 347 -24.30 22.33 -20.37
N GLY A 348 -24.78 21.68 -19.30
CA GLY A 348 -24.96 20.24 -19.22
C GLY A 348 -23.70 19.44 -18.85
N ALA A 349 -23.82 18.12 -18.92
CA ALA A 349 -22.79 17.16 -18.56
C ALA A 349 -22.39 16.29 -19.77
N GLY A 350 -21.14 15.86 -19.80
CA GLY A 350 -20.61 14.92 -20.80
C GLY A 350 -19.79 15.54 -21.92
N GLU A 351 -19.19 14.67 -22.74
CA GLU A 351 -18.19 15.03 -23.75
C GLU A 351 -18.72 16.02 -24.81
N LEU A 352 -19.95 15.84 -25.29
CA LEU A 352 -20.57 16.74 -26.28
C LEU A 352 -20.74 18.17 -25.75
N SER A 353 -21.09 18.33 -24.46
CA SER A 353 -21.19 19.64 -23.83
C SER A 353 -19.82 20.30 -23.71
N PHE A 354 -18.79 19.53 -23.33
CA PHE A 354 -17.42 20.03 -23.25
C PHE A 354 -16.89 20.47 -24.63
N GLU A 355 -17.00 19.63 -25.66
CA GLU A 355 -16.49 19.96 -27.00
C GLU A 355 -17.21 21.19 -27.58
N LYS A 356 -18.52 21.33 -27.33
CA LYS A 356 -19.27 22.53 -27.69
C LYS A 356 -18.72 23.76 -26.97
N ALA A 357 -18.58 23.72 -25.65
CA ALA A 357 -18.09 24.85 -24.85
C ALA A 357 -16.64 25.22 -25.22
N TYR A 358 -15.77 24.23 -25.43
CA TYR A 358 -14.38 24.45 -25.87
C TYR A 358 -14.34 25.17 -27.22
N ARG A 359 -15.14 24.73 -28.20
CA ARG A 359 -15.21 25.38 -29.52
C ARG A 359 -15.62 26.85 -29.43
N PHE A 360 -16.63 27.17 -28.62
CA PHE A 360 -17.04 28.56 -28.43
C PHE A 360 -16.03 29.37 -27.62
N ALA A 361 -15.32 28.76 -26.67
CA ALA A 361 -14.24 29.43 -25.97
C ALA A 361 -13.06 29.73 -26.92
N ASP A 362 -12.74 28.84 -27.84
CA ASP A 362 -11.72 29.06 -28.88
C ASP A 362 -12.12 30.19 -29.85
N GLU A 363 -13.38 30.22 -30.30
CA GLU A 363 -13.91 31.34 -31.09
C GLU A 363 -13.83 32.67 -30.34
N ALA A 364 -14.17 32.67 -29.05
CA ALA A 364 -14.04 33.85 -28.20
C ALA A 364 -12.57 34.30 -28.07
N LEU A 365 -11.65 33.34 -27.93
CA LEU A 365 -10.21 33.62 -27.87
C LEU A 365 -9.72 34.25 -29.18
N TYR A 366 -10.19 33.76 -30.32
CA TYR A 366 -9.91 34.36 -31.62
C TYR A 366 -10.36 35.83 -31.67
N HIS A 367 -11.58 36.15 -31.22
CA HIS A 367 -12.06 37.54 -31.13
C HIS A 367 -11.24 38.41 -30.17
N ALA A 368 -10.78 37.86 -29.04
CA ALA A 368 -9.88 38.56 -28.13
C ALA A 368 -8.54 38.91 -28.83
N LYS A 369 -7.99 37.98 -29.61
CA LYS A 369 -6.75 38.20 -30.38
C LYS A 369 -6.91 39.24 -31.49
N GLU A 370 -7.98 39.17 -32.28
CA GLU A 370 -8.25 40.12 -33.37
C GLU A 370 -8.58 41.53 -32.87
N SER A 371 -9.21 41.65 -31.70
CA SER A 371 -9.53 42.94 -31.09
C SER A 371 -8.35 43.64 -30.42
N GLY A 372 -7.12 43.16 -30.62
CA GLY A 372 -5.89 43.78 -30.14
C GLY A 372 -5.13 43.02 -29.06
N ARG A 373 -5.49 41.76 -28.78
CA ARG A 373 -4.86 40.89 -27.77
C ARG A 373 -4.93 41.46 -26.34
N ASN A 374 -4.38 40.72 -25.36
CA ASN A 374 -4.41 41.09 -23.94
C ASN A 374 -5.82 41.46 -23.47
N LYS A 375 -6.81 40.65 -23.87
CA LYS A 375 -8.23 40.89 -23.63
C LYS A 375 -8.94 39.59 -23.28
N ILE A 376 -10.10 39.75 -22.68
CA ILE A 376 -11.06 38.68 -22.47
C ILE A 376 -12.21 38.86 -23.46
N HIS A 377 -12.80 37.76 -23.92
CA HIS A 377 -14.05 37.76 -24.66
C HIS A 377 -14.93 36.62 -24.16
N LEU A 378 -16.23 36.91 -23.95
CA LEU A 378 -17.21 35.94 -23.48
C LEU A 378 -18.33 35.81 -24.49
N ILE A 379 -18.57 34.60 -25.00
CA ILE A 379 -19.75 34.28 -25.80
C ILE A 379 -20.89 33.93 -24.84
N LYS A 380 -21.90 34.81 -24.76
CA LYS A 380 -23.03 34.70 -23.82
C LYS A 380 -24.20 33.87 -24.35
N ASN A 381 -24.37 33.76 -25.68
CA ASN A 381 -25.46 33.03 -26.32
C ASN A 381 -24.94 32.10 -27.42
N TYR A 382 -25.43 30.86 -27.40
CA TYR A 382 -25.29 29.90 -28.50
C TYR A 382 -26.39 30.14 -29.52
N ASP A 383 -26.42 31.29 -30.16
CA ASP A 383 -27.38 31.49 -31.24
C ASP A 383 -27.01 30.56 -32.41
N THR A 384 -27.98 29.72 -32.76
CA THR A 384 -28.00 28.71 -33.82
C THR A 384 -27.70 29.27 -35.20
#